data_AF-A0A1B6QNS6-F1
#
_entry.id   AF-A0A1B6QNS6-F1
#
_cell.length_a   1.000
_cell.length_b   1.000
_cell.length_c   1.000
_cell.angle_alpha   90.00
_cell.angle_beta   90.00
_cell.angle_gamma   90.00
#
_symmetry.space_group_name_H-M   'P 1'
#
loop_
_entity.id
_entity.type
_entity.pdbx_description
1 polymer ?
#
loop_
_entity_poly.entity_id
_entity_poly.type
_entity_poly.pdbx_seq_one_letter_code
_entity_poly.pdbx_strand_id
1 'polypeptide(L)'
;MMREGDACVTLLRSKLHGLVERNRALEEENKQLRHQVSRLKGQISSLEGQDTDKKMLWKKLENSATSISYSKEKQFVQSNDDAKEAMDLNSSLCHRRQQFSRATLVRSRAPRVPNPPPNPTCTQPKTTVRKEGCMAPPPPPPPPLPSKLQRSTKAIQRVPEVVELYRSLVRREGKNDAKSGSVGIPAATNSREMIGEIENRSAYVLAIKSDVENQGNFVNFLASEVQNAAYKEIADVEEFVKWLDGELSYLVDERAVLKHFPNWPEKKADAMREAAFNYRDLKNLESEASSFHDDRRVATPMALKRMQALQDKIEQGIHNTERVRDSASGRYKDLKIPWEWMLDSGVISQST
;
A
#
# COMPACT_ATOMS: atom_id res chain seq x y z
N MET A 1 1.78 -45.40 -53.70
CA MET A 1 2.46 -45.14 -52.42
C MET A 1 2.85 -43.67 -52.37
N MET A 2 2.03 -42.80 -51.78
CA MET A 2 2.43 -41.41 -51.50
C MET A 2 3.23 -41.40 -50.20
N ARG A 3 4.42 -40.82 -50.23
CA ARG A 3 5.43 -40.90 -49.15
C ARG A 3 4.94 -40.13 -47.92
N GLU A 4 4.96 -40.79 -46.77
CA GLU A 4 4.71 -40.21 -45.43
C GLU A 4 5.47 -38.90 -45.15
N GLY A 5 6.60 -38.67 -45.82
CA GLY A 5 7.36 -37.42 -45.76
C GLY A 5 6.58 -36.19 -46.24
N ASP A 6 5.70 -36.31 -47.24
CA ASP A 6 4.96 -35.17 -47.79
C ASP A 6 3.86 -34.67 -46.83
N ALA A 7 3.26 -35.58 -46.06
CA ALA A 7 2.28 -35.23 -45.01
C ALA A 7 2.94 -34.49 -43.84
N CYS A 8 4.17 -34.87 -43.47
CA CYS A 8 4.93 -34.21 -42.40
C CYS A 8 5.36 -32.80 -42.81
N VAL A 9 5.85 -32.64 -44.04
CA VAL A 9 6.27 -31.33 -44.59
C VAL A 9 5.08 -30.38 -44.73
N THR A 10 3.92 -30.87 -45.18
CA THR A 10 2.70 -30.04 -45.28
C THR A 10 2.18 -29.59 -43.92
N LEU A 11 2.21 -30.46 -42.90
CA LEU A 11 1.85 -30.10 -41.53
C LEU A 11 2.79 -29.03 -40.93
N LEU A 12 4.10 -29.19 -41.11
CA LEU A 12 5.09 -28.21 -40.65
C LEU A 12 4.90 -26.85 -41.34
N ARG A 13 4.61 -26.85 -42.65
CA ARG A 13 4.33 -25.63 -43.40
C ARG A 13 3.06 -24.93 -42.90
N SER A 14 2.02 -25.68 -42.58
CA SER A 14 0.78 -25.14 -42.00
C SER A 14 1.02 -24.52 -40.60
N LYS A 15 1.78 -25.21 -39.73
CA LYS A 15 2.14 -24.69 -38.41
C LYS A 15 2.99 -23.43 -38.51
N LEU A 16 3.98 -23.39 -39.41
CA LEU A 16 4.82 -22.22 -39.62
C LEU A 16 3.99 -21.02 -40.08
N HIS A 17 3.08 -21.23 -41.03
CA HIS A 17 2.16 -20.18 -41.49
C HIS A 17 1.29 -19.65 -40.33
N GLY A 18 0.73 -20.53 -39.50
CA GLY A 18 -0.04 -20.12 -38.32
C GLY A 18 0.76 -19.30 -37.31
N LEU A 19 2.04 -19.65 -37.11
CA LEU A 19 2.95 -18.88 -36.23
C LEU A 19 3.31 -17.51 -36.83
N VAL A 20 3.51 -17.43 -38.15
CA VAL A 20 3.78 -16.16 -38.84
C VAL A 20 2.59 -15.21 -38.72
N GLU A 21 1.36 -15.69 -38.95
CA GLU A 21 0.15 -14.86 -38.78
C GLU A 21 -0.05 -14.42 -37.33
N ARG A 22 0.23 -15.28 -36.36
CA ARG A 22 0.18 -14.92 -34.94
C ARG A 22 1.20 -13.84 -34.59
N ASN A 23 2.43 -13.95 -35.09
CA ASN A 23 3.46 -12.92 -34.89
C ASN A 23 3.04 -11.59 -35.50
N ARG A 24 2.49 -11.61 -36.72
CA ARG A 24 1.98 -10.40 -37.37
C ARG A 24 0.88 -9.71 -36.55
N ALA A 25 -0.05 -10.48 -35.98
CA ALA A 25 -1.10 -9.93 -35.12
C ALA A 25 -0.51 -9.30 -33.83
N LEU A 26 0.47 -9.95 -33.21
CA LEU A 26 1.17 -9.44 -32.03
C LEU A 26 2.00 -8.18 -32.31
N GLU A 27 2.56 -8.06 -33.52
CA GLU A 27 3.27 -6.86 -33.96
C GLU A 27 2.32 -5.67 -34.11
N GLU A 28 1.13 -5.87 -34.68
CA GLU A 28 0.11 -4.82 -34.77
C GLU A 28 -0.44 -4.41 -33.40
N GLU A 29 -0.65 -5.37 -32.48
CA GLU A 29 -1.04 -5.05 -31.10
C GLU A 29 0.06 -4.26 -30.38
N ASN A 30 1.33 -4.65 -30.52
CA ASN A 30 2.46 -3.90 -29.98
C ASN A 30 2.53 -2.48 -30.54
N LYS A 31 2.28 -2.32 -31.85
CA LYS A 31 2.22 -1.01 -32.49
C LYS A 31 1.08 -0.20 -31.87
N GLN A 32 -0.10 -0.76 -31.69
CA GLN A 32 -1.23 -0.07 -31.08
C GLN A 32 -0.94 0.33 -29.63
N LEU A 33 -0.33 -0.55 -28.82
CA LEU A 33 0.10 -0.25 -27.46
C LEU A 33 1.12 0.89 -27.41
N ARG A 34 2.10 0.90 -28.32
CA ARG A 34 3.07 2.00 -28.43
C ARG A 34 2.39 3.34 -28.73
N HIS A 35 1.38 3.36 -29.60
CA HIS A 35 0.61 4.57 -29.86
C HIS A 35 -0.18 5.03 -28.62
N GLN A 36 -0.79 4.10 -27.87
CA GLN A 36 -1.49 4.44 -26.62
C GLN A 36 -0.55 5.00 -25.56
N VAL A 37 0.62 4.39 -25.38
CA VAL A 37 1.65 4.86 -24.45
C VAL A 37 2.12 6.27 -24.82
N SER A 38 2.38 6.54 -26.09
CA SER A 38 2.75 7.88 -26.55
C SER A 38 1.66 8.92 -26.27
N ARG A 39 0.39 8.56 -26.47
CA ARG A 39 -0.75 9.43 -26.17
C ARG A 39 -0.87 9.73 -24.67
N LEU A 40 -0.80 8.69 -23.83
CA LEU A 40 -0.86 8.83 -22.37
C LEU A 40 0.33 9.65 -21.85
N LYS A 41 1.52 9.43 -22.40
CA LYS A 41 2.72 10.22 -22.06
C LYS A 41 2.52 11.69 -22.39
N GLY A 42 1.92 12.01 -23.54
CA GLY A 42 1.56 13.39 -23.90
C GLY A 42 0.54 14.02 -22.93
N GLN A 43 -0.46 13.24 -22.50
CA GLN A 43 -1.42 13.69 -21.49
C GLN A 43 -0.76 13.96 -20.13
N ILE A 44 0.16 13.10 -19.69
CA ILE A 44 0.93 13.29 -18.46
C ILE A 44 1.77 14.57 -18.56
N SER A 45 2.52 14.77 -19.65
CA SER A 45 3.31 15.99 -19.83
C SER A 45 2.45 17.26 -19.87
N SER A 46 1.23 17.20 -20.40
CA SER A 46 0.28 18.33 -20.36
C SER A 46 -0.21 18.63 -18.95
N LEU A 47 -0.48 17.58 -18.15
CA LEU A 47 -0.89 17.72 -16.75
C LEU A 47 0.26 18.24 -15.87
N GLU A 48 1.49 17.77 -16.10
CA GLU A 48 2.69 18.28 -15.45
C GLU A 48 2.92 19.76 -15.79
N GLY A 49 2.73 20.15 -17.05
CA GLY A 49 2.77 21.57 -17.46
C GLY A 49 1.77 22.42 -16.68
N GLN A 50 0.51 21.98 -16.57
CA GLN A 50 -0.50 22.67 -15.76
C GLN A 50 -0.13 22.75 -14.28
N ASP A 51 0.52 21.72 -13.72
CA ASP A 51 0.95 21.73 -12.33
C ASP A 51 2.08 22.76 -12.11
N THR A 52 3.03 22.82 -13.04
CA THR A 52 4.10 23.83 -13.01
C THR A 52 3.58 25.26 -13.16
N ASP A 53 2.60 25.48 -14.04
CA ASP A 53 1.96 26.79 -14.22
C ASP A 53 1.20 27.22 -12.97
N LYS A 54 0.43 26.30 -12.37
CA LYS A 54 -0.23 26.54 -11.08
C LYS A 54 0.81 26.90 -10.03
N LYS A 55 1.89 26.14 -9.92
CA LYS A 55 2.97 26.38 -8.95
C LYS A 55 3.64 27.75 -9.15
N MET A 56 3.85 28.17 -10.40
CA MET A 56 4.36 29.50 -10.73
C MET A 56 3.36 30.61 -10.37
N LEU A 57 2.06 30.40 -10.59
CA LEU A 57 1.01 31.34 -10.19
C LEU A 57 0.91 31.48 -8.68
N TRP A 58 0.99 30.37 -7.94
CA TRP A 58 1.05 30.37 -6.47
C TRP A 58 2.27 31.14 -5.98
N LYS A 59 3.43 30.94 -6.60
CA LYS A 59 4.67 31.66 -6.25
C LYS A 59 4.62 33.16 -6.60
N LYS A 60 3.94 33.54 -7.68
CA LYS A 60 3.67 34.96 -8.02
C LYS A 60 2.71 35.61 -7.03
N LEU A 61 1.69 34.90 -6.57
CA LEU A 61 0.75 35.38 -5.55
C LEU A 61 1.46 35.58 -4.20
N GLU A 62 2.32 34.64 -3.83
CA GLU A 62 3.15 34.73 -2.62
C GLU A 62 4.12 35.92 -2.69
N ASN A 63 4.77 36.13 -3.84
CA ASN A 63 5.64 37.29 -4.07
C ASN A 63 4.88 38.62 -4.09
N SER A 64 3.63 38.67 -4.59
CA SER A 64 2.81 39.90 -4.54
C SER A 64 2.35 40.22 -3.12
N ALA A 65 2.02 39.21 -2.31
CA ALA A 65 1.74 39.37 -0.89
C ALA A 65 2.97 39.88 -0.12
N THR A 66 4.17 39.42 -0.50
CA THR A 66 5.43 39.89 0.08
C THR A 66 5.80 41.30 -0.40
N SER A 67 5.51 41.67 -1.65
CA SER A 67 5.74 43.02 -2.18
C SER A 67 4.81 44.07 -1.54
N ILE A 68 3.58 43.70 -1.16
CA ILE A 68 2.66 44.55 -0.39
C ILE A 68 3.21 44.82 1.02
N SER A 69 4.04 43.92 1.56
CA SER A 69 4.68 44.09 2.87
C SER A 69 5.82 45.11 2.90
N TYR A 70 6.39 45.49 1.74
CA TYR A 70 7.56 46.41 1.69
C TYR A 70 7.22 47.85 1.25
N SER A 71 5.96 48.17 0.93
CA SER A 71 5.54 49.53 0.55
C SER A 71 4.68 50.23 1.59
N LYS A 72 4.54 49.69 2.81
CA LYS A 72 3.76 50.33 3.90
C LYS A 72 4.63 50.90 5.03
N GLU A 73 5.84 51.32 4.70
CA GLU A 73 6.70 52.09 5.61
C GLU A 73 7.35 53.27 4.89
N LYS A 74 6.54 54.25 4.49
CA LYS A 74 6.84 55.68 4.62
C LYS A 74 5.64 56.55 4.22
N GLN A 75 5.42 57.53 5.08
CA GLN A 75 4.73 58.81 4.87
C GLN A 75 3.23 58.91 5.21
N PHE A 76 3.03 59.55 6.36
CA PHE A 76 1.86 60.25 6.85
C PHE A 76 1.64 61.56 6.07
N VAL A 77 0.35 61.99 6.00
CA VAL A 77 -0.22 63.34 5.74
C VAL A 77 -0.99 63.57 4.41
N GLN A 78 -2.31 63.77 4.61
CA GLN A 78 -3.32 64.61 3.92
C GLN A 78 -4.06 64.21 2.62
N SER A 79 -5.39 64.32 2.78
CA SER A 79 -6.45 64.89 1.93
C SER A 79 -7.06 64.11 0.76
N ASN A 80 -8.38 63.86 0.95
CA ASN A 80 -9.57 63.95 0.10
C ASN A 80 -9.66 63.37 -1.33
N ASP A 81 -10.80 62.69 -1.54
CA ASP A 81 -11.68 62.51 -2.72
C ASP A 81 -11.09 62.03 -4.06
N ASP A 82 -11.53 60.83 -4.52
CA ASP A 82 -12.47 60.66 -5.66
C ASP A 82 -12.51 59.22 -6.25
N ALA A 83 -13.73 58.85 -6.70
CA ALA A 83 -14.11 57.82 -7.71
C ALA A 83 -13.59 56.36 -7.55
N LYS A 84 -14.40 55.35 -7.21
CA LYS A 84 -15.51 54.68 -7.94
C LYS A 84 -15.12 54.07 -9.30
N GLU A 85 -15.52 52.80 -9.47
CA GLU A 85 -15.50 51.93 -10.67
C GLU A 85 -14.25 51.09 -10.97
N ALA A 86 -14.28 49.84 -10.50
CA ALA A 86 -13.92 48.64 -11.28
C ALA A 86 -14.31 47.35 -10.51
N MET A 87 -15.55 47.27 -10.01
CA MET A 87 -16.20 46.01 -9.64
C MET A 87 -17.04 45.57 -10.83
N ASP A 88 -16.56 44.69 -11.73
CA ASP A 88 -17.51 43.87 -12.51
C ASP A 88 -16.99 42.61 -13.24
N LEU A 89 -15.78 42.11 -12.97
CA LEU A 89 -15.27 40.92 -13.72
C LEU A 89 -15.09 39.65 -12.88
N ASN A 90 -15.30 39.71 -11.56
CA ASN A 90 -15.03 38.58 -10.67
C ASN A 90 -16.28 37.78 -10.22
N SER A 91 -17.48 38.22 -10.61
CA SER A 91 -18.74 37.57 -10.20
C SER A 91 -19.14 36.38 -11.11
N SER A 92 -18.66 36.36 -12.36
CA SER A 92 -19.08 35.36 -13.37
C SER A 92 -18.30 34.03 -13.32
N LEU A 93 -17.13 33.98 -12.67
CA LEU A 93 -16.30 32.77 -12.59
C LEU A 93 -16.66 31.85 -11.42
N CYS A 94 -17.41 32.33 -10.44
CA CYS A 94 -17.70 31.60 -9.21
C CYS A 94 -18.89 30.63 -9.33
N HIS A 95 -19.75 30.78 -10.34
CA HIS A 95 -20.95 29.95 -10.52
C HIS A 95 -20.76 28.74 -11.46
N ARG A 96 -19.66 28.68 -12.23
CA ARG A 96 -19.45 27.59 -13.21
C ARG A 96 -18.71 26.36 -12.62
N ARG A 97 -18.18 26.42 -11.40
CA ARG A 97 -17.41 25.35 -10.75
C ARG A 97 -18.22 24.56 -9.71
N GLN A 98 -19.51 24.35 -9.92
CA GLN A 98 -20.33 23.46 -9.08
C GLN A 98 -21.21 22.51 -9.91
N GLN A 99 -20.65 21.86 -10.93
CA GLN A 99 -21.30 20.71 -11.56
C GLN A 99 -20.28 19.64 -11.95
N PHE A 100 -19.54 19.12 -10.97
CA PHE A 100 -19.08 17.74 -11.05
C PHE A 100 -19.78 16.98 -9.94
N SER A 101 -20.71 16.14 -10.38
CA SER A 101 -21.55 15.25 -9.61
C SER A 101 -20.71 14.43 -8.64
N ARG A 102 -20.60 14.87 -7.39
CA ARG A 102 -19.98 14.12 -6.27
C ARG A 102 -20.85 12.95 -5.80
N ALA A 103 -21.95 12.67 -6.49
CA ALA A 103 -22.95 11.68 -6.13
C ALA A 103 -22.57 10.24 -6.54
N THR A 104 -21.50 10.02 -7.32
CA THR A 104 -21.22 8.69 -7.91
C THR A 104 -20.11 7.89 -7.24
N LEU A 105 -19.48 8.37 -6.16
CA LEU A 105 -18.33 7.67 -5.53
C LEU A 105 -18.47 7.40 -4.02
N VAL A 106 -19.69 7.33 -3.51
CA VAL A 106 -19.98 6.61 -2.25
C VAL A 106 -21.17 5.71 -2.53
N ARG A 107 -20.98 4.72 -3.40
CA ARG A 107 -21.90 3.60 -3.44
C ARG A 107 -21.63 2.80 -2.18
N SER A 108 -22.48 2.97 -1.16
CA SER A 108 -22.55 2.05 -0.02
C SER A 108 -22.49 0.63 -0.56
N ARG A 109 -21.47 -0.14 -0.15
CA ARG A 109 -21.33 -1.52 -0.56
C ARG A 109 -22.45 -2.29 0.14
N ALA A 110 -23.29 -2.95 -0.66
CA ALA A 110 -24.44 -3.68 -0.13
C ALA A 110 -23.99 -4.68 0.96
N PRO A 111 -24.76 -4.86 2.04
CA PRO A 111 -24.49 -5.89 3.04
C PRO A 111 -24.32 -7.26 2.37
N ARG A 112 -23.22 -7.95 2.66
CA ARG A 112 -22.90 -9.24 2.04
C ARG A 112 -23.20 -10.41 2.95
N VAL A 113 -23.60 -11.51 2.32
CA VAL A 113 -23.61 -12.84 2.94
C VAL A 113 -22.23 -13.46 2.70
N PRO A 114 -21.46 -13.78 3.75
CA PRO A 114 -20.17 -14.45 3.63
C PRO A 114 -20.34 -15.87 3.06
N ASN A 115 -19.34 -16.33 2.29
CA ASN A 115 -19.31 -17.73 1.87
C ASN A 115 -18.95 -18.61 3.08
N PRO A 116 -19.48 -19.84 3.21
CA PRO A 116 -19.10 -20.72 4.31
C PRO A 116 -17.61 -21.09 4.26
N PRO A 117 -16.96 -21.34 5.42
CA PRO A 117 -15.58 -21.81 5.45
C PRO A 117 -15.43 -23.19 4.79
N PRO A 118 -14.22 -23.54 4.33
CA PRO A 118 -13.94 -24.88 3.81
C PRO A 118 -14.17 -25.94 4.90
N ASN A 119 -14.86 -27.03 4.55
CA ASN A 119 -15.04 -28.18 5.45
C ASN A 119 -13.72 -28.96 5.58
N PRO A 120 -13.28 -29.36 6.79
CA PRO A 120 -12.11 -30.19 6.94
C PRO A 120 -12.40 -31.61 6.44
N THR A 121 -11.50 -32.14 5.59
CA THR A 121 -11.10 -33.56 5.38
C THR A 121 -11.05 -34.00 3.89
N CYS A 122 -9.97 -34.74 3.61
CA CYS A 122 -9.78 -35.81 2.61
C CYS A 122 -8.98 -35.47 1.33
N THR A 123 -7.72 -35.89 1.41
CA THR A 123 -6.68 -36.13 0.40
C THR A 123 -7.17 -36.67 -0.95
N GLN A 124 -6.60 -36.15 -2.06
CA GLN A 124 -6.13 -36.83 -3.31
C GLN A 124 -6.06 -35.80 -4.50
N PRO A 125 -5.25 -36.00 -5.56
CA PRO A 125 -4.12 -35.10 -5.85
C PRO A 125 -4.13 -34.34 -7.21
N LYS A 126 -3.36 -33.23 -7.22
CA LYS A 126 -2.58 -32.55 -8.28
C LYS A 126 -3.07 -32.53 -9.75
N THR A 127 -3.09 -31.32 -10.33
CA THR A 127 -2.23 -30.97 -11.49
C THR A 127 -1.81 -29.51 -11.49
N THR A 128 -0.54 -29.30 -11.85
CA THR A 128 0.26 -28.07 -11.83
C THR A 128 0.12 -27.21 -13.09
N VAL A 129 0.16 -25.89 -12.97
CA VAL A 129 0.69 -24.99 -14.01
C VAL A 129 1.56 -23.92 -13.35
N ARG A 130 2.83 -23.86 -13.77
CA ARG A 130 3.87 -22.92 -13.30
C ARG A 130 3.66 -21.53 -13.92
N LYS A 131 3.96 -20.47 -13.17
CA LYS A 131 4.33 -19.15 -13.71
C LYS A 131 5.52 -18.58 -12.94
N GLU A 132 6.52 -18.18 -13.70
CA GLU A 132 7.84 -17.71 -13.27
C GLU A 132 7.77 -16.32 -12.62
N GLY A 133 8.69 -16.10 -11.67
CA GLY A 133 8.84 -14.85 -10.94
C GLY A 133 9.78 -13.85 -11.63
N CYS A 134 9.70 -12.60 -11.17
CA CYS A 134 10.71 -11.57 -11.41
C CYS A 134 11.12 -10.96 -10.06
N MET A 135 12.42 -10.98 -9.80
CA MET A 135 13.08 -10.46 -8.61
C MET A 135 13.13 -8.91 -8.65
N ALA A 136 12.89 -8.27 -7.52
CA ALA A 136 13.19 -6.85 -7.31
C ALA A 136 14.64 -6.69 -6.81
N PRO A 137 15.41 -5.70 -7.29
CA PRO A 137 16.77 -5.42 -6.82
C PRO A 137 16.80 -4.64 -5.49
N PRO A 138 17.91 -4.70 -4.73
CA PRO A 138 18.04 -4.04 -3.43
C PRO A 138 18.16 -2.51 -3.54
N PRO A 139 17.80 -1.77 -2.48
CA PRO A 139 17.86 -0.31 -2.47
C PRO A 139 19.32 0.21 -2.45
N PRO A 140 19.59 1.37 -3.08
CA PRO A 140 20.92 1.98 -3.09
C PRO A 140 21.31 2.62 -1.74
N PRO A 141 22.61 2.70 -1.42
CA PRO A 141 23.13 3.34 -0.22
C PRO A 141 23.00 4.88 -0.25
N PRO A 142 22.93 5.54 0.92
CA PRO A 142 22.83 6.99 1.02
C PRO A 142 24.13 7.72 0.61
N PRO A 143 24.05 8.93 0.03
CA PRO A 143 25.21 9.70 -0.40
C PRO A 143 26.02 10.29 0.78
N PRO A 144 27.34 10.49 0.61
CA PRO A 144 28.22 11.02 1.65
C PRO A 144 28.06 12.54 1.89
N LEU A 145 28.20 12.96 3.15
CA LEU A 145 28.24 14.37 3.54
C LEU A 145 29.53 15.04 3.04
N PRO A 146 29.47 16.25 2.46
CA PRO A 146 30.66 17.04 2.18
C PRO A 146 31.18 17.69 3.46
N SER A 147 32.44 17.38 3.80
CA SER A 147 33.22 18.09 4.80
C SER A 147 34.28 18.95 4.10
N LYS A 148 34.50 20.14 4.68
CA LYS A 148 35.58 21.14 4.49
C LYS A 148 35.27 22.33 3.56
N LEU A 149 35.09 23.49 4.19
CA LEU A 149 36.01 24.61 4.03
C LEU A 149 36.01 25.48 5.30
N GLN A 150 37.21 25.87 5.69
CA GLN A 150 37.53 26.52 6.95
C GLN A 150 37.22 28.02 6.92
N ARG A 151 36.84 28.53 8.11
CA ARG A 151 37.31 29.79 8.72
C ARG A 151 36.92 31.12 8.03
N SER A 152 35.92 31.79 8.59
CA SER A 152 36.07 33.21 8.91
C SER A 152 35.28 33.57 10.17
N THR A 153 35.98 34.21 11.10
CA THR A 153 35.51 34.76 12.37
C THR A 153 34.72 36.04 12.12
N LYS A 154 33.40 36.05 12.29
CA LYS A 154 32.62 37.26 12.64
C LYS A 154 31.42 36.88 13.49
N ALA A 155 31.28 37.57 14.63
CA ALA A 155 30.16 37.45 15.55
C ALA A 155 28.83 37.71 14.81
N ILE A 156 27.87 36.78 14.93
CA ILE A 156 26.50 37.01 14.50
C ILE A 156 25.65 37.14 15.76
N GLN A 157 25.28 38.38 16.01
CA GLN A 157 24.37 38.84 17.04
C GLN A 157 23.03 38.11 16.87
N ARG A 158 22.65 37.30 17.87
CA ARG A 158 21.32 36.69 17.91
C ARG A 158 20.30 37.80 18.05
N VAL A 159 19.56 38.06 16.98
CA VAL A 159 18.43 38.99 16.98
C VAL A 159 17.38 38.43 17.97
N PRO A 160 17.09 39.12 19.08
CA PRO A 160 16.14 38.66 20.10
C PRO A 160 14.75 38.32 19.55
N GLU A 161 14.39 38.94 18.43
CA GLU A 161 13.08 38.89 17.78
C GLU A 161 12.68 37.50 17.27
N VAL A 162 13.62 36.64 16.85
CA VAL A 162 13.29 35.28 16.35
C VAL A 162 12.93 34.33 17.51
N VAL A 163 13.57 34.51 18.67
CA VAL A 163 13.23 33.77 19.89
C VAL A 163 11.88 34.24 20.43
N GLU A 164 11.59 35.53 20.29
CA GLU A 164 10.32 36.13 20.71
C GLU A 164 9.16 35.74 19.77
N LEU A 165 9.44 35.61 18.46
CA LEU A 165 8.50 35.05 17.48
C LEU A 165 8.20 33.58 17.77
N TYR A 166 9.22 32.77 18.04
CA TYR A 166 9.04 31.37 18.43
C TYR A 166 8.26 31.24 19.75
N ARG A 167 8.58 32.06 20.75
CA ARG A 167 7.83 32.12 22.01
C ARG A 167 6.39 32.57 21.81
N SER A 168 6.12 33.48 20.88
CA SER A 168 4.77 33.97 20.57
C SER A 168 3.93 32.90 19.87
N LEU A 169 4.52 32.16 18.94
CA LEU A 169 3.87 31.03 18.26
C LEU A 169 3.54 29.90 19.25
N VAL A 170 4.48 29.53 20.12
CA VAL A 170 4.31 28.39 21.03
C VAL A 170 3.41 28.73 22.24
N ARG A 171 3.34 30.00 22.68
CA ARG A 171 2.47 30.40 23.81
C ARG A 171 1.01 30.67 23.44
N ARG A 172 0.70 30.94 22.17
CA ARG A 172 -0.69 31.20 21.76
C ARG A 172 -1.55 29.95 21.74
N GLU A 173 -0.96 28.76 21.80
CA GLU A 173 -1.70 27.49 21.88
C GLU A 173 -2.22 27.17 23.30
N GLY A 174 -2.14 28.10 24.27
CA GLY A 174 -2.54 27.83 25.65
C GLY A 174 -3.05 29.03 26.44
N LYS A 175 -4.07 29.75 25.95
CA LYS A 175 -4.94 30.56 26.83
C LYS A 175 -6.21 31.01 26.09
N ASN A 176 -7.32 30.30 26.31
CA ASN A 176 -8.65 30.82 26.02
C ASN A 176 -9.01 31.79 27.15
N ASP A 177 -9.09 33.09 26.85
CA ASP A 177 -9.86 34.02 27.67
C ASP A 177 -10.68 34.92 26.76
N ALA A 178 -12.00 34.87 26.98
CA ALA A 178 -12.99 35.65 26.28
C ALA A 178 -12.80 37.14 26.56
N LYS A 179 -12.89 38.00 25.53
CA LYS A 179 -13.79 39.17 25.45
C LYS A 179 -13.34 40.19 24.41
N SER A 180 -14.34 40.72 23.70
CA SER A 180 -14.37 41.94 22.88
C SER A 180 -14.20 41.71 21.37
N GLY A 181 -15.24 42.13 20.66
CA GLY A 181 -15.48 41.79 19.27
C GLY A 181 -14.74 42.67 18.26
N SER A 182 -14.61 42.12 17.07
CA SER A 182 -14.55 42.86 15.81
C SER A 182 -14.94 41.90 14.69
N VAL A 183 -15.68 42.43 13.73
CA VAL A 183 -16.40 41.77 12.64
C VAL A 183 -15.61 40.63 12.00
N GLY A 184 -16.21 39.44 12.07
CA GLY A 184 -15.63 38.18 11.63
C GLY A 184 -15.49 38.08 10.11
N ILE A 185 -14.25 38.22 9.64
CA ILE A 185 -13.78 37.37 8.55
C ILE A 185 -13.51 36.02 9.22
N PRO A 186 -14.01 34.86 8.72
CA PRO A 186 -13.51 33.59 9.18
C PRO A 186 -12.07 33.50 8.69
N ALA A 187 -11.16 34.01 9.52
CA ALA A 187 -9.74 33.81 9.36
C ALA A 187 -9.54 32.30 9.26
N ALA A 188 -8.63 31.90 8.38
CA ALA A 188 -8.18 30.53 8.24
C ALA A 188 -7.40 30.08 9.51
N THR A 189 -8.06 30.11 10.67
CA THR A 189 -7.44 30.01 12.00
C THR A 189 -7.27 28.59 12.48
N ASN A 190 -7.79 27.60 11.77
CA ASN A 190 -7.60 26.22 12.19
C ASN A 190 -7.15 25.40 11.00
N SER A 191 -5.88 25.53 10.62
CA SER A 191 -5.21 24.51 9.79
C SER A 191 -5.46 23.10 10.34
N ARG A 192 -5.51 22.95 11.68
CA ARG A 192 -5.90 21.71 12.38
C ARG A 192 -7.36 21.30 12.17
N GLU A 193 -8.33 22.22 12.14
CA GLU A 193 -9.73 21.89 11.81
C GLU A 193 -9.89 21.62 10.32
N MET A 194 -9.18 22.34 9.45
CA MET A 194 -9.19 22.10 8.01
C MET A 194 -8.59 20.72 7.69
N ILE A 195 -7.52 20.31 8.41
CA ILE A 195 -6.97 18.95 8.35
C ILE A 195 -7.98 17.93 8.88
N GLY A 196 -8.57 18.17 10.06
CA GLY A 196 -9.57 17.26 10.64
C GLY A 196 -10.83 17.14 9.77
N GLU A 197 -11.25 18.21 9.11
CA GLU A 197 -12.36 18.20 8.15
C GLU A 197 -12.02 17.42 6.88
N ILE A 198 -10.80 17.57 6.35
CA ILE A 198 -10.33 16.81 5.18
C ILE A 198 -10.19 15.32 5.54
N GLU A 199 -9.63 14.99 6.69
CA GLU A 199 -9.49 13.61 7.17
C GLU A 199 -10.87 12.98 7.40
N ASN A 200 -11.77 13.67 8.11
CA ASN A 200 -13.11 13.17 8.45
C ASN A 200 -14.08 13.11 7.27
N ARG A 201 -13.86 13.93 6.23
CA ARG A 201 -14.64 13.93 4.97
C ARG A 201 -13.93 13.22 3.82
N SER A 202 -12.76 12.63 4.05
CA SER A 202 -12.05 11.90 3.01
C SER A 202 -12.90 10.72 2.55
N ALA A 203 -12.86 10.42 1.24
CA ALA A 203 -13.60 9.31 0.68
C ALA A 203 -13.24 7.98 1.36
N TYR A 204 -11.97 7.80 1.74
CA TYR A 204 -11.47 6.63 2.47
C TYR A 204 -12.09 6.50 3.87
N VAL A 205 -12.10 7.57 4.69
CA VAL A 205 -12.71 7.53 6.04
C VAL A 205 -14.22 7.32 5.96
N LEU A 206 -14.89 7.92 4.97
CA LEU A 206 -16.33 7.68 4.74
C LEU A 206 -16.61 6.24 4.30
N ALA A 207 -15.73 5.64 3.51
CA ALA A 207 -15.88 4.24 3.07
C ALA A 207 -15.65 3.27 4.25
N ILE A 208 -14.68 3.52 5.13
CA ILE A 208 -14.52 2.75 6.38
C ILE A 208 -15.77 2.86 7.25
N LYS A 209 -16.28 4.08 7.48
CA LYS A 209 -17.51 4.26 8.26
C LYS A 209 -18.70 3.52 7.65
N SER A 210 -18.82 3.56 6.32
CA SER A 210 -19.84 2.82 5.59
C SER A 210 -19.70 1.31 5.79
N ASP A 211 -18.49 0.74 5.71
CA ASP A 211 -18.29 -0.69 5.95
C ASP A 211 -18.58 -1.06 7.42
N VAL A 212 -18.17 -0.23 8.38
CA VAL A 212 -18.47 -0.44 9.81
C VAL A 212 -19.99 -0.47 10.06
N GLU A 213 -20.75 0.41 9.42
CA GLU A 213 -22.20 0.48 9.60
C GLU A 213 -22.95 -0.63 8.85
N ASN A 214 -22.52 -0.97 7.63
CA ASN A 214 -23.28 -1.85 6.74
C ASN A 214 -22.83 -3.33 6.79
N GLN A 215 -21.59 -3.62 7.19
CA GLN A 215 -21.01 -4.97 7.17
C GLN A 215 -20.96 -5.62 8.56
N GLY A 216 -21.70 -5.10 9.55
CA GLY A 216 -21.66 -5.64 10.91
C GLY A 216 -22.05 -7.11 11.02
N ASN A 217 -23.09 -7.54 10.31
CA ASN A 217 -23.49 -8.96 10.30
C ASN A 217 -22.44 -9.86 9.65
N PHE A 218 -21.79 -9.37 8.58
CA PHE A 218 -20.71 -10.07 7.90
C PHE A 218 -19.50 -10.25 8.83
N VAL A 219 -19.05 -9.17 9.49
CA VAL A 219 -17.92 -9.22 10.43
C VAL A 219 -18.25 -10.08 11.65
N ASN A 220 -19.46 -9.98 12.19
CA ASN A 220 -19.89 -10.82 13.32
C ASN A 220 -19.95 -12.32 12.95
N PHE A 221 -20.33 -12.64 11.72
CA PHE A 221 -20.25 -14.01 11.21
C PHE A 221 -18.80 -14.48 11.16
N LEU A 222 -17.90 -13.72 10.53
CA LEU A 222 -16.48 -14.08 10.46
C LEU A 222 -15.87 -14.22 11.86
N ALA A 223 -16.21 -13.31 12.78
CA ALA A 223 -15.76 -13.37 14.16
C ALA A 223 -16.21 -14.67 14.85
N SER A 224 -17.45 -15.10 14.60
CA SER A 224 -17.97 -16.36 15.13
C SER A 224 -17.23 -17.56 14.55
N GLU A 225 -16.96 -17.55 13.23
CA GLU A 225 -16.19 -18.62 12.58
C GLU A 225 -14.76 -18.70 13.12
N VAL A 226 -14.06 -17.57 13.27
CA VAL A 226 -12.71 -17.56 13.87
C VAL A 226 -12.76 -18.04 15.32
N GLN A 227 -13.76 -17.62 16.10
CA GLN A 227 -13.90 -18.04 17.49
C GLN A 227 -14.14 -19.56 17.60
N ASN A 228 -14.95 -20.13 16.71
CA ASN A 228 -15.30 -21.55 16.70
C ASN A 228 -14.26 -22.44 16.00
N ALA A 229 -13.39 -21.88 15.18
CA ALA A 229 -12.34 -22.60 14.47
C ALA A 229 -11.49 -23.43 15.45
N ALA A 230 -11.52 -24.75 15.28
CA ALA A 230 -10.73 -25.68 16.06
C ALA A 230 -10.36 -26.84 15.15
N TYR A 231 -9.20 -26.70 14.49
CA TYR A 231 -8.71 -27.67 13.51
C TYR A 231 -7.76 -28.65 14.19
N LYS A 232 -7.63 -29.84 13.60
CA LYS A 232 -6.65 -30.86 14.03
C LYS A 232 -5.35 -30.74 13.26
N GLU A 233 -5.45 -30.46 11.96
CA GLU A 233 -4.32 -30.32 11.07
C GLU A 233 -4.03 -28.85 10.78
N ILE A 234 -2.76 -28.49 10.70
CA ILE A 234 -2.33 -27.13 10.34
C ILE A 234 -2.63 -26.80 8.87
N ALA A 235 -2.75 -27.81 8.00
CA ALA A 235 -3.17 -27.62 6.62
C ALA A 235 -4.60 -27.05 6.53
N ASP A 236 -5.51 -27.49 7.40
CA ASP A 236 -6.88 -26.97 7.44
C ASP A 236 -6.90 -25.51 7.93
N VAL A 237 -6.02 -25.17 8.90
CA VAL A 237 -5.83 -23.78 9.35
C VAL A 237 -5.34 -22.91 8.19
N GLU A 238 -4.43 -23.41 7.36
CA GLU A 238 -3.93 -22.68 6.19
C GLU A 238 -5.05 -22.37 5.18
N GLU A 239 -5.91 -23.36 4.90
CA GLU A 239 -7.07 -23.18 4.02
C GLU A 239 -8.09 -22.21 4.60
N PHE A 240 -8.35 -22.32 5.90
CA PHE A 240 -9.23 -21.40 6.62
C PHE A 240 -8.70 -19.97 6.60
N VAL A 241 -7.42 -19.75 6.90
CA VAL A 241 -6.81 -18.41 6.86
C VAL A 241 -6.89 -17.83 5.45
N LYS A 242 -6.65 -18.63 4.42
CA LYS A 242 -6.79 -18.20 3.03
C LYS A 242 -8.23 -17.78 2.70
N TRP A 243 -9.23 -18.51 3.18
CA TRP A 243 -10.63 -18.12 3.05
C TRP A 243 -10.92 -16.83 3.83
N LEU A 244 -10.46 -16.73 5.08
CA LEU A 244 -10.67 -15.58 5.96
C LEU A 244 -10.11 -14.29 5.35
N ASP A 245 -8.86 -14.32 4.89
CA ASP A 245 -8.23 -13.18 4.24
C ASP A 245 -8.91 -12.83 2.91
N GLY A 246 -9.44 -13.84 2.21
CA GLY A 246 -10.27 -13.64 1.02
C GLY A 246 -11.58 -12.90 1.35
N GLU A 247 -12.26 -13.27 2.43
CA GLU A 247 -13.47 -12.58 2.87
C GLU A 247 -13.16 -11.18 3.43
N LEU A 248 -12.10 -11.01 4.21
CA LEU A 248 -11.71 -9.70 4.75
C LEU A 248 -11.21 -8.73 3.66
N SER A 249 -10.73 -9.23 2.53
CA SER A 249 -10.35 -8.41 1.37
C SER A 249 -11.50 -7.61 0.76
N TYR A 250 -12.76 -7.95 1.07
CA TYR A 250 -13.92 -7.17 0.65
C TYR A 250 -14.08 -5.84 1.41
N LEU A 251 -13.47 -5.72 2.58
CA LEU A 251 -13.47 -4.48 3.36
C LEU A 251 -12.52 -3.47 2.73
N VAL A 252 -12.84 -2.19 2.85
CA VAL A 252 -11.98 -1.10 2.34
C VAL A 252 -10.62 -1.10 3.02
N ASP A 253 -10.62 -1.32 4.32
CA ASP A 253 -9.43 -1.50 5.14
C ASP A 253 -9.78 -2.42 6.30
N GLU A 254 -9.27 -3.64 6.26
CA GLU A 254 -9.55 -4.66 7.27
C GLU A 254 -9.28 -4.14 8.68
N ARG A 255 -8.08 -3.61 8.95
CA ARG A 255 -7.67 -3.23 10.30
C ARG A 255 -8.47 -2.03 10.80
N ALA A 256 -8.72 -1.05 9.93
CA ALA A 256 -9.47 0.14 10.29
C ALA A 256 -10.97 -0.15 10.49
N VAL A 257 -11.54 -1.14 9.79
CA VAL A 257 -12.93 -1.56 9.98
C VAL A 257 -13.05 -2.45 11.22
N LEU A 258 -12.21 -3.49 11.35
CA LEU A 258 -12.29 -4.48 12.42
C LEU A 258 -12.09 -3.90 13.82
N LYS A 259 -11.32 -2.81 13.98
CA LYS A 259 -11.14 -2.15 15.29
C LYS A 259 -12.44 -1.62 15.90
N HIS A 260 -13.49 -1.42 15.09
CA HIS A 260 -14.79 -0.95 15.56
C HIS A 260 -15.70 -2.10 16.02
N PHE A 261 -15.28 -3.37 15.87
CA PHE A 261 -16.01 -4.55 16.27
C PHE A 261 -15.38 -5.19 17.51
N PRO A 262 -15.95 -4.98 18.71
CA PRO A 262 -15.35 -5.47 19.96
C PRO A 262 -15.32 -7.00 20.07
N ASN A 263 -16.17 -7.69 19.32
CA ASN A 263 -16.26 -9.15 19.30
C ASN A 263 -15.24 -9.81 18.35
N TRP A 264 -14.44 -9.01 17.62
CA TRP A 264 -13.45 -9.55 16.70
C TRP A 264 -12.34 -10.27 17.48
N PRO A 265 -12.11 -11.58 17.26
CA PRO A 265 -11.11 -12.36 17.97
C PRO A 265 -9.71 -12.12 17.39
N GLU A 266 -9.20 -10.88 17.48
CA GLU A 266 -7.95 -10.41 16.88
C GLU A 266 -6.77 -11.34 17.21
N LYS A 267 -6.59 -11.65 18.50
CA LYS A 267 -5.51 -12.54 18.98
C LYS A 267 -5.53 -13.91 18.30
N LYS A 268 -6.73 -14.45 18.06
CA LYS A 268 -6.89 -15.77 17.45
C LYS A 268 -6.66 -15.72 15.95
N ALA A 269 -7.24 -14.74 15.27
CA ALA A 269 -7.03 -14.52 13.84
C ALA A 269 -5.53 -14.33 13.51
N ASP A 270 -4.84 -13.50 14.30
CA ASP A 270 -3.42 -13.24 14.10
C ASP A 270 -2.56 -14.47 14.41
N ALA A 271 -2.87 -15.21 15.47
CA ALA A 271 -2.16 -16.45 15.77
C ALA A 271 -2.37 -17.52 14.67
N MET A 272 -3.57 -17.62 14.09
CA MET A 272 -3.83 -18.54 12.97
C MET A 272 -3.03 -18.14 11.73
N ARG A 273 -2.96 -16.83 11.41
CA ARG A 273 -2.13 -16.31 10.32
C ARG A 273 -0.64 -16.56 10.54
N GLU A 274 -0.16 -16.33 11.76
CA GLU A 274 1.23 -16.60 12.15
C GLU A 274 1.55 -18.10 11.99
N ALA A 275 0.69 -18.99 12.50
CA ALA A 275 0.87 -20.43 12.40
C ALA A 275 0.84 -20.91 10.94
N ALA A 276 -0.14 -20.47 10.14
CA ALA A 276 -0.25 -20.81 8.73
C ALA A 276 0.95 -20.31 7.91
N PHE A 277 1.44 -19.11 8.19
CA PHE A 277 2.64 -18.56 7.53
C PHE A 277 3.88 -19.39 7.86
N ASN A 278 4.15 -19.63 9.14
CA ASN A 278 5.32 -20.38 9.59
C ASN A 278 5.32 -21.82 9.03
N TYR A 279 4.17 -22.49 9.04
CA TYR A 279 4.03 -23.82 8.45
C TYR A 279 4.29 -23.81 6.93
N ARG A 280 3.70 -22.86 6.20
CA ARG A 280 3.93 -22.73 4.76
C ARG A 280 5.39 -22.43 4.43
N ASP A 281 6.05 -21.58 5.22
CA ASP A 281 7.45 -21.23 5.03
C ASP A 281 8.36 -22.46 5.18
N LEU A 282 8.13 -23.28 6.22
CA LEU A 282 8.82 -24.56 6.40
C LEU A 282 8.57 -25.53 5.25
N LYS A 283 7.32 -25.67 4.81
CA LYS A 283 6.96 -26.55 3.70
C LYS A 283 7.59 -26.10 2.37
N ASN A 284 7.70 -24.79 2.17
CA ASN A 284 8.40 -24.23 1.01
C ASN A 284 9.90 -24.55 1.07
N LEU A 285 10.52 -24.42 2.25
CA LEU A 285 11.92 -24.75 2.48
C LEU A 285 12.21 -26.25 2.26
N GLU A 286 11.34 -27.12 2.75
CA GLU A 286 11.36 -28.55 2.49
C GLU A 286 11.26 -28.86 0.99
N SER A 287 10.36 -28.16 0.28
CA SER A 287 10.20 -28.34 -1.16
C SER A 287 11.42 -27.84 -1.95
N GLU A 288 12.05 -26.76 -1.51
CA GLU A 288 13.29 -26.24 -2.09
C GLU A 288 14.44 -27.22 -1.87
N ALA A 289 14.56 -27.77 -0.66
CA ALA A 289 15.54 -28.80 -0.34
C ALA A 289 15.33 -30.09 -1.14
N SER A 290 14.08 -30.55 -1.25
CA SER A 290 13.72 -31.77 -1.98
C SER A 290 13.86 -31.62 -3.50
N SER A 291 13.62 -30.42 -4.03
CA SER A 291 13.79 -30.12 -5.45
C SER A 291 15.22 -29.75 -5.84
N PHE A 292 16.11 -29.61 -4.85
CA PHE A 292 17.50 -29.27 -5.09
C PHE A 292 18.19 -30.39 -5.87
N HIS A 293 18.73 -30.05 -7.02
CA HIS A 293 19.50 -30.96 -7.86
C HIS A 293 20.86 -30.34 -8.19
N ASP A 294 21.92 -31.10 -7.95
CA ASP A 294 23.26 -30.68 -8.29
C ASP A 294 23.47 -30.72 -9.81
N ASP A 295 23.75 -29.56 -10.41
CA ASP A 295 24.02 -29.45 -11.83
C ASP A 295 25.51 -29.72 -12.12
N ARG A 296 25.80 -30.94 -12.57
CA ARG A 296 27.16 -31.39 -12.93
C ARG A 296 27.83 -30.57 -14.03
N ARG A 297 27.08 -29.70 -14.73
CA ARG A 297 27.61 -28.81 -15.78
C ARG A 297 28.21 -27.53 -15.21
N VAL A 298 27.92 -27.22 -13.95
CA VAL A 298 28.38 -26.02 -13.26
C VAL A 298 29.74 -26.28 -12.61
N ALA A 299 30.60 -25.27 -12.56
CA ALA A 299 31.89 -25.38 -11.88
C ALA A 299 31.69 -25.79 -10.41
N THR A 300 32.45 -26.78 -9.95
CA THR A 300 32.41 -27.31 -8.57
C THR A 300 32.33 -26.24 -7.47
N PRO A 301 33.14 -25.15 -7.46
CA PRO A 301 33.03 -24.14 -6.41
C PRO A 301 31.68 -23.40 -6.41
N MET A 302 31.02 -23.25 -7.56
CA MET A 302 29.69 -22.65 -7.65
C MET A 302 28.59 -23.60 -7.18
N ALA A 303 28.71 -24.89 -7.50
CA ALA A 303 27.81 -25.93 -6.98
C ALA A 303 27.87 -25.99 -5.45
N LEU A 304 29.08 -26.05 -4.88
CA LEU A 304 29.30 -26.02 -3.43
C LEU A 304 28.72 -24.76 -2.78
N LYS A 305 28.88 -23.59 -3.39
CA LYS A 305 28.29 -22.34 -2.87
C LYS A 305 26.76 -22.39 -2.83
N ARG A 306 26.12 -23.01 -3.82
CA ARG A 306 24.65 -23.19 -3.84
C ARG A 306 24.20 -24.19 -2.78
N MET A 307 24.94 -25.29 -2.62
CA MET A 307 24.68 -26.27 -1.55
C MET A 307 24.80 -25.61 -0.17
N GLN A 308 25.87 -24.86 0.08
CA GLN A 308 26.07 -24.16 1.35
C GLN A 308 24.95 -23.14 1.60
N ALA A 309 24.56 -22.35 0.60
CA ALA A 309 23.48 -21.38 0.77
C ALA A 309 22.14 -22.04 1.10
N LEU A 310 21.86 -23.22 0.54
CA LEU A 310 20.68 -24.00 0.90
C LEU A 310 20.78 -24.54 2.32
N GLN A 311 21.94 -25.08 2.72
CA GLN A 311 22.18 -25.53 4.08
C GLN A 311 21.97 -24.40 5.09
N ASP A 312 22.60 -23.25 4.88
CA ASP A 312 22.46 -22.08 5.75
C ASP A 312 20.99 -21.66 5.89
N LYS A 313 20.23 -21.73 4.78
CA LYS A 313 18.80 -21.40 4.76
C LYS A 313 17.96 -22.40 5.57
N ILE A 314 18.27 -23.70 5.46
CA ILE A 314 17.61 -24.77 6.22
C ILE A 314 17.90 -24.60 7.72
N GLU A 315 19.17 -24.45 8.08
CA GLU A 315 19.59 -24.23 9.47
C GLU A 315 18.92 -23.00 10.08
N GLN A 316 18.87 -21.90 9.33
CA GLN A 316 18.21 -20.67 9.77
C GLN A 316 16.70 -20.84 9.94
N GLY A 317 16.03 -21.59 9.06
CA GLY A 317 14.60 -21.88 9.12
C GLY A 317 14.23 -22.77 10.31
N ILE A 318 15.01 -23.82 10.54
CA ILE A 318 14.85 -24.71 11.70
C ILE A 318 15.06 -23.93 13.00
N HIS A 319 16.18 -23.19 13.11
CA HIS A 319 16.47 -22.38 14.28
C HIS A 319 15.38 -21.34 14.58
N ASN A 320 14.83 -20.69 13.54
CA ASN A 320 13.73 -19.76 13.69
C ASN A 320 12.46 -20.46 14.22
N THR A 321 12.17 -21.66 13.71
CA THR A 321 11.01 -22.46 14.13
C THR A 321 11.11 -22.89 15.59
N GLU A 322 12.28 -23.39 16.01
CA GLU A 322 12.55 -23.76 17.39
C GLU A 322 12.35 -22.56 18.34
N ARG A 323 12.90 -21.39 17.96
CA ARG A 323 12.75 -20.16 18.73
C ARG A 323 11.28 -19.72 18.83
N VAL A 324 10.51 -19.84 17.76
CA VAL A 324 9.08 -19.51 17.77
C VAL A 324 8.29 -20.52 18.60
N ARG A 325 8.61 -21.82 18.50
CA ARG A 325 7.95 -22.92 19.25
C ARG A 325 7.88 -22.64 20.75
N ASP A 326 8.99 -22.23 21.35
CA ASP A 326 9.06 -22.00 22.79
C ASP A 326 8.14 -20.84 23.25
N SER A 327 7.93 -19.85 22.38
CA SER A 327 7.09 -18.68 22.68
C SER A 327 5.64 -18.80 22.22
N ALA A 328 5.36 -19.60 21.19
CA ALA A 328 4.06 -19.68 20.52
C ALA A 328 3.24 -20.91 20.92
N SER A 329 3.87 -22.02 21.30
CA SER A 329 3.20 -23.30 21.61
C SER A 329 2.07 -23.17 22.65
N GLY A 330 2.33 -22.49 23.77
CA GLY A 330 1.31 -22.22 24.79
C GLY A 330 0.13 -21.42 24.25
N ARG A 331 0.41 -20.36 23.48
CA ARG A 331 -0.63 -19.49 22.89
C ARG A 331 -1.47 -20.24 21.86
N TYR A 332 -0.84 -21.04 21.01
CA TYR A 332 -1.54 -21.84 20.01
C TYR A 332 -2.44 -22.88 20.67
N LYS A 333 -1.94 -23.54 21.72
CA LYS A 333 -2.74 -24.48 22.52
C LYS A 333 -3.97 -23.80 23.15
N ASP A 334 -3.80 -22.63 23.76
CA ASP A 334 -4.90 -21.87 24.36
C ASP A 334 -5.95 -21.44 23.33
N LEU A 335 -5.50 -21.17 22.10
CA LEU A 335 -6.34 -20.74 20.99
C LEU A 335 -6.87 -21.91 20.14
N LYS A 336 -6.62 -23.16 20.53
CA LYS A 336 -7.00 -24.39 19.77
C LYS A 336 -6.42 -24.43 18.35
N ILE A 337 -5.19 -23.95 18.19
CA ILE A 337 -4.42 -24.01 16.95
C ILE A 337 -3.45 -25.19 17.07
N PRO A 338 -3.41 -26.11 16.09
CA PRO A 338 -2.41 -27.17 16.03
C PRO A 338 -1.00 -26.59 16.10
N TRP A 339 -0.17 -27.14 16.97
CA TRP A 339 1.22 -26.71 17.21
C TRP A 339 2.19 -27.89 17.13
N GLU A 340 1.67 -29.11 17.06
CA GLU A 340 2.41 -30.38 17.03
C GLU A 340 3.32 -30.50 15.80
N TRP A 341 2.97 -29.82 14.70
CA TRP A 341 3.82 -29.72 13.50
C TRP A 341 5.16 -29.02 13.74
N MET A 342 5.29 -28.26 14.85
CA MET A 342 6.52 -27.59 15.28
C MET A 342 7.43 -28.51 16.12
N LEU A 343 6.96 -29.68 16.53
CA LEU A 343 7.78 -30.64 17.26
C LEU A 343 8.79 -31.30 16.32
N ASP A 344 9.88 -31.80 16.89
CA ASP A 344 10.93 -32.49 16.12
C ASP A 344 10.38 -33.76 15.45
N SER A 345 9.30 -34.35 16.00
CA SER A 345 8.52 -35.47 15.44
C SER A 345 7.42 -35.04 14.44
N GLY A 346 7.35 -33.76 14.07
CA GLY A 346 6.41 -33.19 13.10
C GLY A 346 6.95 -33.27 11.67
N VAL A 347 6.67 -32.24 10.85
CA VAL A 347 7.17 -32.08 9.46
C VAL A 347 8.68 -32.30 9.36
N ILE A 348 9.41 -32.03 10.45
CA ILE A 348 10.86 -32.20 10.58
C ILE A 348 11.30 -33.68 10.63
N SER A 349 10.44 -34.61 11.05
CA SER A 349 10.76 -36.05 11.14
C SER A 349 10.24 -36.94 10.00
N GLN A 350 9.26 -36.47 9.22
CA GLN A 350 8.64 -37.28 8.15
C GLN A 350 9.61 -37.62 6.99
N SER A 351 10.82 -37.06 7.03
CA SER A 351 11.85 -37.20 5.99
C SER A 351 12.98 -38.17 6.34
N THR A 352 12.80 -39.04 7.35
CA THR A 352 13.82 -40.05 7.72
C THR A 352 13.51 -41.42 7.15
#